data_AF-A0AAW0Z6D0-F1
#
_entry.id   AF-A0AAW0Z6D0-F1
#
_cell.length_a   1.000
_cell.length_b   1.000
_cell.length_c   1.000
_cell.angle_alpha   90.00
_cell.angle_beta   90.00
_cell.angle_gamma   90.00
#
_symmetry.space_group_name_H-M   'P 1'
#
loop_
_entity.id
_entity.type
_entity.pdbx_description
1 polymer ?
#
loop_
_entity_poly.entity_id
_entity_poly.type
_entity_poly.pdbx_seq_one_letter_code
_entity_poly.pdbx_strand_id
1 'polypeptide(L)'
;MSRPPFPSGWSAIPISPKNLMLANTLPVGQSFLWHRHTLPTSSQSLPGEEFARAVNHPPRVVCLRQTSTHLYYTAVHGSQEDAELDKERGLTRAWLDDYFHLRTQPDLEGLYDGWRARDPALFGKVEVDGRAVGVRVLRQDPWECLIADMGFGYRASFIESTLQSLLAEFGDEPGRIETGLLSWRDLDVEVVREKLIALKGVGRKVADCVMLMCMDKVGDTKLIEG
;
A
#
# COMPACT_ATOMS: atom_id res chain seq x y z
N MET A 1 -1.62 -8.15 -17.82
CA MET A 1 -3.00 -8.67 -17.98
C MET A 1 -3.99 -7.74 -17.28
N SER A 2 -5.25 -7.68 -17.73
CA SER A 2 -6.30 -6.91 -17.06
C SER A 2 -6.86 -7.66 -15.85
N ARG A 3 -7.40 -6.91 -14.89
CA ARG A 3 -8.06 -7.48 -13.69
C ARG A 3 -9.33 -8.26 -14.09
N PRO A 4 -9.55 -9.47 -13.55
CA PRO A 4 -10.73 -10.27 -13.90
C PRO A 4 -12.04 -9.64 -13.37
N PRO A 5 -13.16 -9.81 -14.10
CA PRO A 5 -14.43 -9.20 -13.74
C PRO A 5 -15.06 -9.90 -12.53
N PHE A 6 -15.29 -9.18 -11.43
CA PHE A 6 -15.94 -9.74 -10.25
C PHE A 6 -17.39 -10.18 -10.54
N PRO A 7 -17.85 -11.34 -10.06
CA PRO A 7 -17.13 -12.32 -9.23
C PRO A 7 -16.33 -13.37 -10.01
N SER A 8 -16.40 -13.38 -11.34
CA SER A 8 -15.69 -14.35 -12.18
C SER A 8 -14.16 -14.19 -12.09
N GLY A 9 -13.45 -15.30 -11.91
CA GLY A 9 -11.99 -15.29 -11.75
C GLY A 9 -11.50 -14.85 -10.36
N TRP A 10 -12.41 -14.61 -9.41
CA TRP A 10 -12.06 -14.39 -8.00
C TRP A 10 -12.18 -15.69 -7.21
N SER A 11 -11.22 -15.92 -6.32
CA SER A 11 -11.28 -16.98 -5.31
C SER A 11 -11.92 -16.46 -4.02
N ALA A 12 -12.44 -17.35 -3.19
CA ALA A 12 -13.13 -16.99 -1.95
C ALA A 12 -12.62 -17.79 -0.74
N ILE A 13 -12.57 -17.12 0.40
CA ILE A 13 -12.26 -17.68 1.72
C ILE A 13 -13.47 -17.43 2.62
N PRO A 14 -14.15 -18.46 3.14
CA PRO A 14 -15.23 -18.28 4.11
C PRO A 14 -14.66 -17.67 5.40
N ILE A 15 -15.09 -16.47 5.75
CA ILE A 15 -14.66 -15.77 6.96
C ILE A 15 -15.67 -14.69 7.34
N SER A 16 -16.02 -14.63 8.63
CA SER A 16 -16.91 -13.60 9.13
C SER A 16 -16.15 -12.28 9.39
N PRO A 17 -16.83 -11.12 9.29
CA PRO A 17 -16.27 -9.83 9.66
C PRO A 17 -15.71 -9.76 11.08
N LYS A 18 -16.23 -10.58 12.01
CA LYS A 18 -15.70 -10.68 13.38
C LYS A 18 -14.31 -11.32 13.43
N ASN A 19 -14.02 -12.18 12.47
CA ASN A 19 -12.74 -12.84 12.35
C ASN A 19 -11.74 -12.05 11.50
N LEU A 20 -12.18 -11.28 10.52
CA LEU A 20 -11.35 -10.34 9.77
C LEU A 20 -12.24 -9.29 9.14
N MET A 21 -11.97 -8.01 9.38
CA MET A 21 -12.62 -6.90 8.67
C MET A 21 -11.57 -6.05 7.99
N LEU A 22 -11.56 -6.04 6.65
CA LEU A 22 -10.53 -5.35 5.86
C LEU A 22 -10.51 -3.84 6.17
N ALA A 23 -11.68 -3.23 6.23
CA ALA A 23 -11.84 -1.79 6.49
C ALA A 23 -11.32 -1.36 7.88
N ASN A 24 -11.28 -2.28 8.84
CA ASN A 24 -10.76 -2.03 10.19
C ASN A 24 -9.31 -2.51 10.36
N THR A 25 -8.82 -3.41 9.50
CA THR A 25 -7.48 -4.01 9.64
C THR A 25 -6.43 -3.31 8.78
N LEU A 26 -6.76 -2.96 7.54
CA LEU A 26 -5.78 -2.45 6.58
C LEU A 26 -5.45 -0.95 6.76
N PRO A 27 -6.41 -0.06 7.06
CA PRO A 27 -6.13 1.38 7.16
C PRO A 27 -5.54 1.84 8.51
N VAL A 28 -5.47 0.97 9.52
CA VAL A 28 -5.16 1.37 10.92
C VAL A 28 -3.66 1.53 11.21
N GLY A 29 -2.88 1.94 10.20
CA GLY A 29 -1.46 2.24 10.36
C GLY A 29 -0.54 1.02 10.52
N GLN A 30 -1.08 -0.20 10.42
CA GLN A 30 -0.27 -1.41 10.35
C GLN A 30 0.42 -1.52 8.99
N SER A 31 -0.30 -1.28 7.90
CA SER A 31 0.26 -1.33 6.55
C SER A 31 -0.11 -0.10 5.74
N PHE A 32 0.86 0.48 5.05
CA PHE A 32 0.68 1.68 4.21
C PHE A 32 0.57 1.36 2.72
N LEU A 33 0.68 0.08 2.35
CA LEU A 33 0.77 -0.38 0.96
C LEU A 33 -0.58 -0.81 0.38
N TRP A 34 -1.64 -0.78 1.18
CA TRP A 34 -2.99 -1.11 0.72
C TRP A 34 -3.71 0.15 0.23
N HIS A 35 -4.09 0.13 -1.03
CA HIS A 35 -4.91 1.17 -1.65
C HIS A 35 -6.38 0.76 -1.57
N ARG A 36 -7.22 1.65 -1.03
CA ARG A 36 -8.67 1.45 -0.91
C ARG A 36 -9.39 2.17 -2.05
N HIS A 37 -10.26 1.45 -2.74
CA HIS A 37 -11.10 1.98 -3.80
C HIS A 37 -12.58 1.74 -3.47
N THR A 38 -13.38 2.80 -3.49
CA THR A 38 -14.83 2.71 -3.38
C THR A 38 -15.42 2.22 -4.69
N LEU A 39 -16.29 1.21 -4.63
CA LEU A 39 -16.96 0.65 -5.78
C LEU A 39 -18.39 1.23 -5.89
N PRO A 40 -18.89 1.47 -7.12
CA PRO A 40 -20.28 1.87 -7.32
C PRO A 40 -21.18 0.73 -6.81
N THR A 41 -21.89 0.98 -5.72
CA THR A 41 -22.70 -0.05 -5.05
C THR A 41 -24.13 0.02 -5.59
N SER A 42 -24.60 -1.06 -6.22
CA SER A 42 -25.99 -1.20 -6.68
C SER A 42 -26.85 -2.12 -5.80
N SER A 43 -26.24 -2.90 -4.90
CA SER A 43 -26.94 -3.78 -3.94
C SER A 43 -26.11 -4.01 -2.67
N GLN A 44 -26.78 -4.33 -1.54
CA GLN A 44 -26.13 -4.68 -0.26
C GLN A 44 -25.33 -6.00 -0.31
N SER A 45 -25.54 -6.85 -1.32
CA SER A 45 -24.90 -8.15 -1.45
C SER A 45 -23.53 -8.11 -2.14
N LEU A 46 -23.21 -7.00 -2.82
CA LEU A 46 -21.93 -6.81 -3.49
C LEU A 46 -20.96 -6.05 -2.59
N PRO A 47 -19.65 -6.35 -2.66
CA PRO A 47 -18.65 -5.55 -1.97
C PRO A 47 -18.69 -4.09 -2.42
N GLY A 48 -18.85 -3.16 -1.47
CA GLY A 48 -18.83 -1.72 -1.76
C GLY A 48 -17.42 -1.15 -1.89
N GLU A 49 -16.38 -1.95 -1.60
CA GLU A 49 -14.99 -1.52 -1.56
C GLU A 49 -14.05 -2.61 -2.07
N GLU A 50 -12.91 -2.18 -2.59
CA GLU A 50 -11.81 -3.04 -2.97
C GLU A 50 -10.50 -2.52 -2.36
N PHE A 51 -9.66 -3.44 -1.91
CA PHE A 51 -8.32 -3.15 -1.43
C PHE A 51 -7.29 -3.79 -2.36
N ALA A 52 -6.33 -3.02 -2.84
CA ALA A 52 -5.29 -3.50 -3.75
C ALA A 52 -3.89 -3.23 -3.17
N ARG A 53 -2.97 -4.18 -3.34
CA ARG A 53 -1.58 -4.05 -2.90
C ARG A 53 -0.64 -4.83 -3.83
N ALA A 54 0.52 -4.24 -4.12
CA ALA A 54 1.63 -4.97 -4.74
C ALA A 54 2.34 -5.89 -3.73
N VAL A 55 2.59 -7.12 -4.14
CA VAL A 55 3.25 -8.17 -3.36
C VAL A 55 4.39 -8.74 -4.20
N ASN A 56 5.56 -8.88 -3.61
CA ASN A 56 6.72 -9.48 -4.26
C ASN A 56 6.77 -11.00 -4.01
N HIS A 57 7.63 -11.69 -4.76
CA HIS A 57 7.89 -13.14 -4.62
C HIS A 57 6.65 -14.05 -4.74
N PRO A 58 6.08 -14.21 -5.95
CA PRO A 58 6.41 -13.51 -7.19
C PRO A 58 5.70 -12.14 -7.28
N PRO A 59 6.22 -11.19 -8.09
CA PRO A 59 5.61 -9.87 -8.29
C PRO A 59 4.17 -9.98 -8.82
N ARG A 60 3.21 -9.46 -8.05
CA ARG A 60 1.79 -9.42 -8.42
C ARG A 60 1.04 -8.35 -7.65
N VAL A 61 -0.08 -7.90 -8.19
CA VAL A 61 -1.02 -7.03 -7.46
C VAL A 61 -2.16 -7.89 -6.93
N VAL A 62 -2.27 -7.99 -5.60
CA VAL A 62 -3.36 -8.69 -4.93
C VAL A 62 -4.51 -7.71 -4.73
N CYS A 63 -5.70 -8.08 -5.19
CA CYS A 63 -6.94 -7.35 -4.96
C CYS A 63 -7.85 -8.16 -4.02
N LEU A 64 -8.44 -7.48 -3.05
CA LEU A 64 -9.33 -8.05 -2.05
C LEU A 64 -10.67 -7.32 -2.06
N ARG A 65 -11.74 -8.09 -1.91
CA ARG A 65 -13.10 -7.60 -1.68
C ARG A 65 -13.73 -8.44 -0.58
N GLN A 66 -14.64 -7.86 0.19
CA GLN A 66 -15.23 -8.57 1.33
C GLN A 66 -16.75 -8.42 1.35
N THR A 67 -17.44 -9.50 1.70
CA THR A 67 -18.86 -9.52 2.06
C THR A 67 -19.01 -9.91 3.54
N SER A 68 -20.25 -10.06 4.02
CA SER A 68 -20.53 -10.49 5.39
C SER A 68 -20.14 -11.94 5.69
N THR A 69 -19.79 -12.74 4.68
CA THR A 69 -19.52 -14.18 4.83
C THR A 69 -18.21 -14.64 4.19
N HIS A 70 -17.65 -13.85 3.27
CA HIS A 70 -16.48 -14.26 2.50
C HIS A 70 -15.50 -13.11 2.29
N LEU A 71 -14.22 -13.46 2.29
CA LEU A 71 -13.14 -12.68 1.72
C LEU A 71 -12.88 -13.19 0.30
N TYR A 72 -13.07 -12.34 -0.69
CA TYR A 72 -12.74 -12.59 -2.08
C TYR A 72 -11.36 -12.04 -2.39
N TYR A 73 -10.59 -12.79 -3.17
CA TYR A 73 -9.27 -12.37 -3.62
C TYR A 73 -9.01 -12.74 -5.08
N THR A 74 -8.18 -11.94 -5.73
CA THR A 74 -7.55 -12.24 -7.02
C THR A 74 -6.15 -11.63 -7.05
N ALA A 75 -5.31 -12.10 -7.96
CA ALA A 75 -4.02 -11.49 -8.25
C ALA A 75 -3.92 -11.13 -9.74
N VAL A 76 -3.21 -10.04 -10.04
CA VAL A 76 -2.82 -9.62 -11.39
C VAL A 76 -1.31 -9.74 -11.51
N HIS A 77 -0.87 -10.52 -12.48
CA HIS A 77 0.55 -10.85 -12.68
C HIS A 77 1.14 -10.11 -13.88
N GLY A 78 2.46 -9.95 -13.86
CA GLY A 78 3.21 -9.35 -14.97
C GLY A 78 3.26 -10.24 -16.21
N SER A 79 3.31 -11.56 -16.01
CA SER A 79 3.38 -12.57 -17.08
C SER A 79 2.30 -13.66 -16.92
N GLN A 80 2.05 -14.39 -18.00
CA GLN A 80 1.14 -15.56 -17.99
C GLN A 80 1.74 -16.72 -17.17
N GLU A 81 3.05 -16.95 -17.28
CA GLU A 81 3.76 -17.99 -16.55
C GLU A 81 3.63 -17.82 -15.03
N ASP A 82 3.79 -16.58 -14.54
CA ASP A 82 3.60 -16.27 -13.11
C ASP A 82 2.17 -16.52 -12.64
N ALA A 83 1.17 -16.23 -13.49
CA ALA A 83 -0.24 -16.44 -13.18
C ALA A 83 -0.57 -17.94 -13.09
N GLU A 84 -0.04 -18.74 -14.00
CA GLU A 84 -0.21 -20.20 -14.01
C GLU A 84 0.49 -20.84 -12.82
N LEU A 85 1.71 -20.41 -12.50
CA LEU A 85 2.46 -20.86 -11.33
C LEU A 85 1.75 -20.55 -10.02
N ASP A 86 1.21 -19.32 -9.88
CA ASP A 86 0.43 -18.94 -8.70
C ASP A 86 -0.85 -19.78 -8.60
N LYS A 87 -1.55 -20.01 -9.71
CA LYS A 87 -2.76 -20.84 -9.73
C LYS A 87 -2.47 -22.30 -9.35
N GLU A 88 -1.37 -22.87 -9.85
CA GLU A 88 -0.97 -24.25 -9.56
C GLU A 88 -0.55 -24.42 -8.09
N ARG A 89 0.26 -23.50 -7.56
CA ARG A 89 0.84 -23.60 -6.22
C ARG A 89 0.04 -22.91 -5.12
N GLY A 90 -0.97 -22.13 -5.49
CA GLY A 90 -1.80 -21.36 -4.56
C GLY A 90 -1.02 -20.29 -3.80
N LEU A 91 -0.04 -19.62 -4.44
CA LEU A 91 0.90 -18.72 -3.76
C LEU A 91 0.18 -17.52 -3.12
N THR A 92 -0.78 -16.92 -3.83
CA THR A 92 -1.60 -15.83 -3.29
C THR A 92 -2.44 -16.28 -2.11
N ARG A 93 -3.01 -17.48 -2.15
CA ARG A 93 -3.77 -18.03 -1.03
C ARG A 93 -2.88 -18.25 0.19
N ALA A 94 -1.73 -18.91 -0.01
CA ALA A 94 -0.77 -19.18 1.06
C ALA A 94 -0.26 -17.89 1.69
N TRP A 95 0.03 -16.87 0.87
CA TRP A 95 0.42 -15.56 1.35
C TRP A 95 -0.68 -14.88 2.18
N LEU A 96 -1.94 -14.90 1.73
CA LEU A 96 -3.05 -14.33 2.52
C LEU A 96 -3.26 -15.06 3.85
N ASP A 97 -3.17 -16.40 3.83
CA ASP A 97 -3.29 -17.22 5.02
C ASP A 97 -2.21 -16.87 6.06
N ASP A 98 -0.99 -16.57 5.60
CA ASP A 98 0.12 -16.16 6.47
C ASP A 98 0.02 -14.71 6.92
N TYR A 99 -0.23 -13.80 5.96
CA TYR A 99 -0.28 -12.34 6.17
C TYR A 99 -1.36 -11.94 7.18
N PHE A 100 -2.52 -12.61 7.16
CA PHE A 100 -3.62 -12.39 8.09
C PHE A 100 -3.69 -13.44 9.23
N HIS A 101 -2.70 -14.33 9.36
CA HIS A 101 -2.69 -15.40 10.35
C HIS A 101 -3.94 -16.31 10.32
N LEU A 102 -4.53 -16.55 9.15
CA LEU A 102 -5.79 -17.31 9.02
C LEU A 102 -5.62 -18.78 9.37
N ARG A 103 -4.42 -19.36 9.19
CA ARG A 103 -4.14 -20.76 9.57
C ARG A 103 -3.73 -20.90 11.03
N THR A 104 -2.87 -20.01 11.51
CA THR A 104 -2.32 -20.09 12.87
C THR A 104 -3.30 -19.60 13.93
N GLN A 105 -4.16 -18.64 13.58
CA GLN A 105 -5.16 -18.04 14.48
C GLN A 105 -6.50 -17.88 13.74
N PRO A 106 -7.19 -18.99 13.39
CA PRO A 106 -8.41 -18.94 12.60
C PRO A 106 -9.56 -18.23 13.33
N ASP A 107 -9.66 -18.39 14.66
CA ASP A 107 -10.74 -17.87 15.50
C ASP A 107 -10.27 -16.66 16.32
N LEU A 108 -10.32 -15.48 15.70
CA LEU A 108 -10.04 -14.22 16.37
C LEU A 108 -11.15 -13.87 17.38
N GLU A 109 -12.40 -14.21 17.09
CA GLU A 109 -13.53 -13.93 17.97
C GLU A 109 -13.34 -14.63 19.33
N GLY A 110 -12.93 -15.90 19.32
CA GLY A 110 -12.57 -16.62 20.54
C GLY A 110 -11.39 -16.01 21.32
N LEU A 111 -10.41 -15.41 20.63
CA LEU A 111 -9.32 -14.67 21.30
C LEU A 111 -9.86 -13.42 22.00
N TYR A 112 -10.74 -12.68 21.35
CA TYR A 112 -11.40 -11.51 21.93
C TYR A 112 -12.27 -11.89 23.13
N ASP A 113 -13.00 -13.01 23.08
CA ASP A 113 -13.75 -13.52 24.23
C ASP A 113 -12.82 -13.82 25.42
N GLY A 114 -11.68 -14.45 25.16
CA GLY A 114 -10.64 -14.67 26.16
C GLY A 114 -10.07 -13.38 26.75
N TRP A 115 -9.88 -12.35 25.93
CA TRP A 115 -9.43 -11.03 26.39
C TRP A 115 -10.48 -10.29 27.19
N ARG A 116 -11.76 -10.34 26.79
CA ARG A 116 -12.89 -9.76 27.53
C ARG A 116 -13.05 -10.39 28.90
N ALA A 117 -12.90 -11.72 28.99
CA ALA A 117 -12.97 -12.42 30.26
C ALA A 117 -11.86 -12.00 31.23
N ARG A 118 -10.66 -11.69 30.71
CA ARG A 118 -9.50 -11.25 31.50
C ARG A 118 -9.53 -9.76 31.84
N ASP A 119 -9.94 -8.91 30.90
CA ASP A 119 -10.01 -7.46 31.07
C ASP A 119 -11.27 -6.89 30.38
N PRO A 120 -12.42 -6.92 31.08
CA PRO A 120 -13.67 -6.38 30.56
C PRO A 120 -13.64 -4.86 30.38
N ALA A 121 -12.83 -4.15 31.16
CA ALA A 121 -12.79 -2.69 31.13
C ALA A 121 -12.19 -2.17 29.83
N LEU A 122 -11.16 -2.86 29.32
CA LEU A 122 -10.53 -2.57 28.05
C LEU A 122 -11.31 -3.19 26.87
N PHE A 123 -11.54 -4.50 26.88
CA PHE A 123 -12.06 -5.22 25.70
C PHE A 123 -13.60 -5.30 25.62
N GLY A 124 -14.32 -5.05 26.72
CA GLY A 124 -15.79 -5.02 26.73
C GLY A 124 -16.38 -3.75 26.09
N LYS A 125 -15.62 -2.65 26.02
CA LYS A 125 -16.04 -1.40 25.37
C LYS A 125 -15.71 -1.35 23.88
N VAL A 126 -14.73 -2.13 23.45
CA VAL A 126 -14.14 -2.08 22.10
C VAL A 126 -15.10 -2.56 21.01
N GLU A 127 -16.02 -3.50 21.31
CA GLU A 127 -17.06 -3.92 20.34
C GLU A 127 -18.11 -2.84 20.06
N VAL A 128 -18.30 -1.88 20.97
CA VAL A 128 -19.41 -0.93 20.91
C VAL A 128 -19.27 0.06 19.74
N ASP A 129 -18.05 0.30 19.24
CA ASP A 129 -17.80 1.31 18.20
C ASP A 129 -17.72 0.74 16.77
N GLY A 130 -17.88 -0.57 16.57
CA GLY A 130 -17.85 -1.24 15.24
C GLY A 130 -16.53 -1.16 14.46
N ARG A 131 -15.68 -0.16 14.76
CA ARG A 131 -14.37 0.14 14.17
C ARG A 131 -13.26 -0.79 14.63
N ALA A 132 -13.50 -1.53 15.71
CA ALA A 132 -12.53 -2.47 16.27
C ALA A 132 -12.94 -3.94 16.13
N VAL A 133 -14.00 -4.21 15.35
CA VAL A 133 -14.43 -5.57 15.01
C VAL A 133 -13.48 -6.14 13.95
N GLY A 134 -13.06 -7.39 14.14
CA GLY A 134 -12.28 -8.12 13.14
C GLY A 134 -10.89 -7.57 12.86
N VAL A 135 -10.34 -6.76 13.78
CA VAL A 135 -9.01 -6.18 13.62
C VAL A 135 -7.95 -7.25 13.88
N ARG A 136 -7.17 -7.58 12.86
CA ARG A 136 -6.02 -8.48 12.99
C ARG A 136 -4.71 -7.72 13.04
N VAL A 137 -3.73 -8.31 13.72
CA VAL A 137 -2.32 -7.94 13.52
C VAL A 137 -1.83 -8.57 12.22
N LEU A 138 -1.15 -7.79 11.38
CA LEU A 138 -0.63 -8.26 10.09
C LEU A 138 0.78 -8.83 10.23
N ARG A 139 1.07 -9.92 9.51
CA ARG A 139 2.42 -10.45 9.35
C ARG A 139 3.14 -9.76 8.19
N GLN A 140 3.64 -8.57 8.44
CA GLN A 140 4.38 -7.81 7.44
C GLN A 140 5.80 -8.32 7.23
N ASP A 141 6.35 -8.02 6.06
CA ASP A 141 7.74 -8.32 5.77
C ASP A 141 8.64 -7.44 6.67
N PRO A 142 9.65 -8.02 7.37
CA PRO A 142 10.51 -7.26 8.28
C PRO A 142 11.23 -6.08 7.63
N TRP A 143 11.58 -6.18 6.34
CA TRP A 143 12.19 -5.09 5.60
C TRP A 143 11.21 -3.95 5.33
N GLU A 144 9.96 -4.27 4.97
CA GLU A 144 8.90 -3.27 4.84
C GLU A 144 8.61 -2.56 6.16
N CYS A 145 8.55 -3.32 7.26
CA CYS A 145 8.42 -2.77 8.62
C CYS A 145 9.57 -1.82 8.95
N LEU A 146 10.81 -2.22 8.68
CA LEU A 146 12.00 -1.43 8.96
C LEU A 146 12.00 -0.11 8.17
N ILE A 147 11.70 -0.16 6.87
CA ILE A 147 11.58 1.04 6.04
C ILE A 147 10.44 1.96 6.54
N ALA A 148 9.30 1.39 6.92
CA ALA A 148 8.18 2.14 7.46
C ALA A 148 8.56 2.85 8.77
N ASP A 149 9.21 2.13 9.69
CA ASP A 149 9.69 2.63 10.98
C ASP A 149 10.76 3.72 10.83
N MET A 150 11.67 3.56 9.86
CA MET A 150 12.65 4.59 9.47
C MET A 150 12.00 5.83 8.79
N GLY A 151 10.66 5.89 8.70
CA GLY A 151 9.92 7.04 8.16
C GLY A 151 9.85 7.11 6.64
N PHE A 152 10.40 6.12 5.93
CA PHE A 152 10.29 6.03 4.47
C PHE A 152 8.89 5.57 4.02
N GLY A 153 8.14 4.85 4.87
CA GLY A 153 6.77 4.41 4.58
C GLY A 153 5.72 5.52 4.53
N TYR A 154 5.88 6.59 5.33
CA TYR A 154 4.97 7.76 5.32
C TYR A 154 4.99 8.52 3.99
N ARG A 155 6.09 8.41 3.23
CA ARG A 155 6.25 9.06 1.92
C ARG A 155 5.87 8.17 0.74
N ALA A 156 5.35 6.95 0.96
CA ALA A 156 4.90 6.09 -0.13
C ALA A 156 3.83 6.78 -1.00
N SER A 157 2.91 7.52 -0.38
CA SER A 157 1.93 8.36 -1.09
C SER A 157 2.54 9.55 -1.86
N PHE A 158 3.78 9.93 -1.52
CA PHE A 158 4.53 10.96 -2.26
C PHE A 158 5.21 10.35 -3.47
N ILE A 159 5.65 9.09 -3.42
CA ILE A 159 6.25 8.39 -4.58
C ILE A 159 5.25 8.35 -5.74
N GLU A 160 3.99 7.99 -5.49
CA GLU A 160 2.94 8.01 -6.50
C GLU A 160 2.70 9.42 -7.05
N SER A 161 2.55 10.42 -6.17
CA SER A 161 2.37 11.81 -6.58
C SER A 161 3.55 12.35 -7.40
N THR A 162 4.77 12.05 -6.98
CA THR A 162 6.00 12.41 -7.68
C THR A 162 6.07 11.70 -9.02
N LEU A 163 5.77 10.40 -9.08
CA LEU A 163 5.76 9.66 -10.33
C LEU A 163 4.73 10.21 -11.31
N GLN A 164 3.52 10.54 -10.86
CA GLN A 164 2.49 11.17 -11.69
C GLN A 164 2.94 12.54 -12.22
N SER A 165 3.55 13.38 -11.38
CA SER A 165 4.12 14.66 -11.81
C SER A 165 5.22 14.47 -12.86
N LEU A 166 6.11 13.50 -12.66
CA LEU A 166 7.21 13.21 -13.60
C LEU A 166 6.69 12.61 -14.91
N LEU A 167 5.69 11.74 -14.87
CA LEU A 167 5.04 11.19 -16.07
C LEU A 167 4.31 12.28 -16.86
N ALA A 168 3.64 13.21 -16.18
CA ALA A 168 2.99 14.35 -16.83
C ALA A 168 4.00 15.30 -17.51
N GLU A 169 5.20 15.44 -16.94
CA GLU A 169 6.23 16.32 -17.48
C GLU A 169 7.06 15.67 -18.60
N PHE A 170 7.40 14.39 -18.48
CA PHE A 170 8.36 13.70 -19.37
C PHE A 170 7.76 12.60 -20.25
N GLY A 171 6.53 12.16 -19.98
CA GLY A 171 5.89 11.03 -20.64
C GLY A 171 6.22 9.68 -19.98
N ASP A 172 5.57 8.62 -20.48
CA ASP A 172 5.59 7.27 -19.92
C ASP A 172 6.50 6.27 -20.65
N GLU A 173 7.23 6.71 -21.69
CA GLU A 173 8.17 5.84 -22.39
C GLU A 173 9.35 5.45 -21.46
N PRO A 174 9.83 4.19 -21.53
CA PRO A 174 10.96 3.74 -20.71
C PRO A 174 12.19 4.64 -20.87
N GLY A 175 12.75 5.10 -19.75
CA GLY A 175 13.95 5.95 -19.72
C GLY A 175 13.72 7.45 -19.97
N ARG A 176 12.50 7.89 -20.33
CA ARG A 176 12.18 9.33 -20.50
C ARG A 176 12.35 10.12 -19.22
N ILE A 177 11.85 9.60 -18.10
CA ILE A 177 11.94 10.26 -16.80
C ILE A 177 13.40 10.44 -16.40
N GLU A 178 14.23 9.41 -16.55
CA GLU A 178 15.66 9.48 -16.25
C GLU A 178 16.34 10.53 -17.12
N THR A 179 16.14 10.47 -18.44
CA THR A 179 16.70 11.45 -19.40
C THR A 179 16.24 12.89 -19.08
N GLY A 180 14.96 13.06 -18.74
CA GLY A 180 14.36 14.34 -18.35
C GLY A 180 14.97 14.90 -17.06
N LEU A 181 15.10 14.07 -16.03
CA LEU A 181 15.76 14.48 -14.78
C LEU A 181 17.25 14.81 -14.99
N LEU A 182 17.94 14.07 -15.86
CA LEU A 182 19.33 14.38 -16.22
C LEU A 182 19.46 15.75 -16.90
N SER A 183 18.49 16.12 -17.75
CA SER A 183 18.48 17.44 -18.41
C SER A 183 18.32 18.61 -17.43
N TRP A 184 17.81 18.38 -16.22
CA TRP A 184 17.73 19.43 -15.20
C TRP A 184 19.12 19.88 -14.71
N ARG A 185 20.18 19.09 -14.95
CA ARG A 185 21.56 19.50 -14.65
C ARG A 185 22.02 20.71 -15.44
N ASP A 186 21.41 20.96 -16.60
CA ASP A 186 21.77 22.10 -17.46
C ASP A 186 20.90 23.35 -17.20
N LEU A 187 19.88 23.25 -16.36
CA LEU A 187 18.96 24.36 -16.04
C LEU A 187 19.50 25.26 -14.92
N ASP A 188 19.03 26.50 -14.84
CA ASP A 188 19.40 27.41 -13.76
C ASP A 188 19.02 26.88 -12.38
N VAL A 189 19.85 27.17 -11.37
CA VAL A 189 19.69 26.66 -9.99
C VAL A 189 18.29 26.94 -9.43
N GLU A 190 17.78 28.15 -9.62
CA GLU A 190 16.45 28.52 -9.11
C GLU A 190 15.32 27.80 -9.85
N VAL A 191 15.49 27.52 -11.14
CA VAL A 191 14.50 26.73 -11.92
C VAL A 191 14.48 25.27 -11.43
N VAL A 192 15.65 24.66 -11.21
CA VAL A 192 15.74 23.30 -10.67
C VAL A 192 15.15 23.23 -9.26
N ARG A 193 15.42 24.24 -8.43
CA ARG A 193 14.86 24.36 -7.08
C ARG A 193 13.34 24.38 -7.10
N GLU A 194 12.74 25.22 -7.94
CA GLU A 194 11.27 25.33 -8.06
C GLU A 194 10.66 24.01 -8.52
N LYS A 195 11.25 23.37 -9.53
CA LYS A 195 10.81 22.06 -10.04
C LYS A 195 10.88 20.97 -8.97
N LEU A 196 11.95 20.93 -8.16
CA LEU A 196 12.08 19.97 -7.07
C LEU A 196 11.08 20.25 -5.94
N ILE A 197 10.85 21.52 -5.56
CA ILE A 197 9.89 21.89 -4.51
C ILE A 197 8.44 21.62 -4.93
N ALA A 198 8.15 21.66 -6.23
CA ALA A 198 6.83 21.29 -6.75
C ALA A 198 6.49 19.80 -6.50
N LEU A 199 7.49 18.95 -6.24
CA LEU A 199 7.26 17.55 -5.85
C LEU A 199 6.74 17.47 -4.42
N LYS A 200 5.63 16.73 -4.24
CA LYS A 200 4.95 16.57 -2.96
C LYS A 200 5.91 16.09 -1.87
N GLY A 201 6.05 16.89 -0.80
CA GLY A 201 6.90 16.56 0.35
C GLY A 201 8.37 16.97 0.20
N VAL A 202 8.76 17.65 -0.89
CA VAL A 202 10.09 18.23 -1.07
C VAL A 202 10.07 19.70 -0.63
N GLY A 203 10.71 19.99 0.50
CA GLY A 203 10.94 21.35 0.97
C GLY A 203 12.29 21.91 0.50
N ARG A 204 12.51 23.22 0.70
CA ARG A 204 13.74 23.93 0.27
C ARG A 204 15.04 23.22 0.66
N LYS A 205 15.16 22.78 1.92
CA LYS A 205 16.31 22.02 2.42
C LYS A 205 16.58 20.74 1.61
N VAL A 206 15.53 19.98 1.28
CA VAL A 206 15.66 18.72 0.54
C VAL A 206 16.02 19.00 -0.91
N ALA A 207 15.39 20.01 -1.54
CA ALA A 207 15.75 20.46 -2.88
C ALA A 207 17.23 20.87 -2.96
N ASP A 208 17.73 21.64 -1.98
CA ASP A 208 19.15 22.02 -1.91
C ASP A 208 20.09 20.82 -1.81
N CYS A 209 19.73 19.82 -1.00
CA CYS A 209 20.52 18.59 -0.88
C CYS A 209 20.59 17.82 -2.21
N VAL A 210 19.46 17.67 -2.90
CA VAL A 210 19.38 16.98 -4.21
C VAL A 210 20.15 17.76 -5.28
N MET A 211 20.01 19.09 -5.29
CA MET A 211 20.72 19.94 -6.24
C MET A 211 22.24 19.84 -6.07
N LEU A 212 22.71 19.88 -4.83
CA LEU A 212 24.13 19.78 -4.49
C LEU A 212 24.71 18.40 -4.81
N MET A 213 24.00 17.32 -4.48
CA MET A 213 24.55 15.96 -4.55
C MET A 213 24.30 15.25 -5.88
N CYS A 214 23.26 15.66 -6.64
CA CYS A 214 22.80 14.90 -7.80
C CYS A 214 22.60 15.74 -9.06
N MET A 215 22.55 17.08 -8.96
CA MET A 215 22.26 17.97 -10.11
C MET A 215 23.39 18.93 -10.48
N ASP A 216 24.61 18.68 -9.99
CA ASP A 216 25.82 19.46 -10.26
C ASP A 216 25.69 20.97 -9.94
N LYS A 217 24.80 21.30 -8.98
CA LYS A 217 24.57 22.67 -8.52
C LYS A 217 25.31 22.90 -7.21
N VAL A 218 26.58 23.27 -7.29
CA VAL A 218 27.33 23.81 -6.15
C VAL A 218 26.77 25.19 -5.82
N GLY A 219 26.20 25.35 -4.62
CA GLY A 219 25.47 26.56 -4.23
C GLY A 219 26.30 27.83 -4.36
N ASP A 220 25.65 28.92 -4.77
CA ASP A 220 26.22 30.27 -4.77
C ASP A 220 26.74 30.61 -3.37
N THR A 221 28.06 30.67 -3.20
CA THR A 221 28.77 31.06 -1.97
C THR A 221 28.61 32.55 -1.66
N LYS A 222 27.38 33.02 -1.43
CA LYS A 222 27.07 34.39 -0.99
C LYS A 222 26.33 34.49 0.35
N LEU A 223 26.36 33.44 1.17
CA LEU A 223 25.68 33.42 2.49
C LEU A 223 26.64 33.25 3.69
N ILE A 224 27.87 33.74 3.57
CA ILE A 224 28.82 33.83 4.71
C ILE A 224 29.49 35.21 4.73
N GLU A 225 28.71 36.29 4.70
CA GLU A 225 29.10 37.59 5.26
C GLU A 225 27.85 38.21 5.88
N GLY A 226 27.79 38.19 7.20
CA GLY A 226 26.68 38.65 8.04
C GLY A 226 26.88 38.23 9.49
#